data_AF-A0A972D2C6-F1
#
_entry.id   AF-A0A972D2C6-F1
#
_cell.length_a   1.000
_cell.length_b   1.000
_cell.length_c   1.000
_cell.angle_alpha   90.00
_cell.angle_beta   90.00
_cell.angle_gamma   90.00
#
_symmetry.space_group_name_H-M   'P 1'
#
loop_
_entity.id
_entity.type
_entity.pdbx_description
1 polymer ?
#
loop_
_entity_poly.entity_id
_entity_poly.type
_entity_poly.pdbx_seq_one_letter_code
_entity_poly.pdbx_strand_id
1 'polypeptide(L)'
;MNNKNLRLIFISLLCFLLILTGCSKDTASINESSRSDLIDVDYREVLSEEWIINQPVGILTQWSKSKHAREGVTCNVCHGPDPQNLEKPTLTTCGACHAQQAEEFAMSTHSTAIVHAMSKDSAIYNGVEVEYKWQSYPEGGPDKWGCANCHSVGVIN
;
A
#
# COMPACT_ATOMS: atom_id res chain seq x y z
N MET A 1 48.32 40.40 3.05
CA MET A 1 47.78 39.15 2.45
C MET A 1 46.75 39.56 1.41
N ASN A 2 46.92 39.20 0.12
CA ASN A 2 46.06 39.71 -0.96
C ASN A 2 44.67 39.08 -0.93
N ASN A 3 43.64 39.87 -1.25
CA ASN A 3 42.22 39.45 -1.21
C ASN A 3 41.91 38.20 -2.05
N LYS A 4 42.74 37.91 -3.08
CA LYS A 4 42.65 36.68 -3.88
C LYS A 4 43.07 35.44 -3.09
N ASN A 5 44.11 35.55 -2.26
CA ASN A 5 44.60 34.45 -1.43
C ASN A 5 43.62 34.15 -0.29
N LEU A 6 42.97 35.18 0.25
CA LEU A 6 41.94 35.01 1.29
C LEU A 6 40.70 34.28 0.74
N ARG A 7 40.25 34.60 -0.48
CA ARG A 7 39.12 33.91 -1.12
C ARG A 7 39.41 32.44 -1.42
N LEU A 8 40.63 32.11 -1.85
CA LEU A 8 41.04 30.72 -2.09
C LEU A 8 41.05 29.89 -0.81
N ILE A 9 41.49 30.47 0.31
CA ILE A 9 41.47 29.80 1.62
C ILE A 9 40.02 29.52 2.06
N PHE A 10 39.12 30.50 1.92
CA PHE A 10 37.70 30.31 2.29
C PHE A 10 37.00 29.23 1.46
N ILE A 11 37.24 29.19 0.14
CA ILE A 11 36.65 28.15 -0.73
C ILE A 11 37.19 26.77 -0.37
N SER A 12 38.50 26.66 -0.10
CA SER A 12 39.10 25.39 0.31
C SER A 12 38.58 24.91 1.67
N LEU A 13 38.35 25.82 2.62
CA LEU A 13 37.79 25.48 3.93
C LEU A 13 36.33 25.02 3.82
N LEU A 14 35.53 25.67 2.97
CA LEU A 14 34.13 25.31 2.72
C LEU A 14 34.00 23.92 2.08
N CYS A 15 34.84 23.61 1.10
CA CYS A 15 34.88 22.27 0.48
C CYS A 15 35.30 21.19 1.49
N PHE A 16 36.23 21.49 2.40
CA PHE A 16 36.66 20.54 3.42
C PHE A 16 35.56 20.24 4.46
N LEU A 17 34.76 21.26 4.83
CA LEU A 17 33.60 21.10 5.72
C LEU A 17 32.46 20.30 5.08
N LEU A 18 32.27 20.39 3.75
CA LEU A 18 31.27 19.60 3.03
C LEU A 18 31.62 18.11 2.95
N ILE A 19 32.91 17.75 2.99
CA ILE A 19 33.34 16.34 2.99
C ILE A 19 33.13 15.71 4.38
N LEU A 20 33.22 16.47 5.46
CA LEU A 20 33.05 15.97 6.83
C LEU A 20 31.60 15.69 7.24
N THR A 21 30.61 16.12 6.45
CA THR A 21 29.17 15.91 6.75
C THR A 21 28.56 14.73 5.99
N GLY A 22 29.34 14.03 5.15
CA GLY A 22 28.85 12.94 4.31
C GLY A 22 29.33 11.56 4.77
N CYS A 23 28.88 11.05 5.92
CA CYS A 23 28.75 9.61 6.22
C CYS A 23 28.18 9.38 7.64
N SER A 24 26.94 9.80 7.93
CA SER A 24 26.13 9.08 8.93
C SER A 24 25.38 7.98 8.18
N LYS A 25 26.07 6.87 7.89
CA LYS A 25 25.36 5.61 7.66
C LYS A 25 24.95 5.15 9.05
N ASP A 26 23.82 5.66 9.51
CA ASP A 26 23.03 4.97 10.52
C ASP A 26 22.63 3.63 9.91
N THR A 27 23.52 2.66 10.05
CA THR A 27 23.15 1.26 9.90
C THR A 27 22.33 1.00 11.14
N ALA A 28 21.02 1.27 11.03
CA ALA A 28 20.03 0.77 11.96
C ALA A 28 20.30 -0.73 12.08
N SER A 29 20.99 -1.10 13.16
CA SER A 29 21.09 -2.45 13.65
C SER A 29 19.66 -2.90 13.89
N ILE A 30 19.09 -3.63 12.92
CA ILE A 30 17.84 -4.33 13.12
C ILE A 30 18.18 -5.39 14.16
N ASN A 31 17.79 -5.09 15.40
CA ASN A 31 17.93 -5.98 16.53
C ASN A 31 17.19 -7.29 16.17
N GLU A 32 17.96 -8.35 15.91
CA GLU A 32 17.46 -9.67 15.51
C GLU A 32 16.48 -10.26 16.54
N SER A 33 16.51 -9.73 17.77
CA SER A 33 15.55 -9.99 18.84
C SER A 33 14.11 -9.60 18.49
N SER A 34 13.89 -8.60 17.62
CA SER A 34 12.55 -8.17 17.19
C SER A 34 11.91 -9.10 16.14
N ARG A 35 12.66 -10.09 15.62
CA ARG A 35 12.14 -11.09 14.68
C ARG A 35 11.44 -12.24 15.40
N SER A 36 11.67 -12.41 16.71
CA SER A 36 11.07 -13.47 17.52
C SER A 36 9.63 -13.21 17.96
N ASP A 37 9.14 -11.98 17.81
CA ASP A 37 7.75 -11.60 18.11
C ASP A 37 6.78 -11.78 16.91
N LEU A 38 7.28 -12.30 15.79
CA LEU A 38 6.48 -12.66 14.61
C LEU A 38 5.99 -14.11 14.72
N ILE A 39 5.21 -14.41 15.75
CA ILE A 39 4.49 -15.68 15.79
C ILE A 39 3.41 -15.61 14.72
N ASP A 40 3.62 -16.36 13.63
CA ASP A 40 2.62 -16.57 12.59
C ASP A 40 1.41 -17.29 13.21
N VAL A 41 0.20 -16.79 12.94
CA VAL A 41 -1.03 -17.45 13.40
C VAL A 41 -1.24 -18.72 12.57
N ASP A 42 -1.32 -19.91 13.19
CA ASP A 42 -1.72 -21.09 12.42
C ASP A 42 -3.20 -20.98 12.05
N TYR A 43 -3.47 -20.72 10.76
CA TYR A 43 -4.84 -20.56 10.27
C TYR A 43 -5.70 -21.80 10.51
N ARG A 44 -5.10 -22.98 10.73
CA ARG A 44 -5.84 -24.22 11.06
C ARG A 44 -6.48 -24.21 12.44
N GLU A 45 -6.00 -23.38 13.35
CA GLU A 45 -6.54 -23.28 14.71
C GLU A 45 -7.70 -22.29 14.83
N VAL A 46 -7.84 -21.39 13.85
CA VAL A 46 -8.72 -20.22 13.93
C VAL A 46 -9.77 -20.15 12.82
N LEU A 47 -9.52 -20.78 11.67
CA LEU A 47 -10.49 -20.86 10.58
C LEU A 47 -11.17 -22.23 10.59
N SER A 48 -12.46 -22.25 10.22
CA SER A 48 -13.17 -23.50 9.96
C SER A 48 -12.57 -24.24 8.77
N GLU A 49 -12.74 -25.56 8.72
CA GLU A 49 -12.31 -26.39 7.60
C GLU A 49 -12.82 -25.87 6.24
N GLU A 50 -14.06 -25.39 6.18
CA GLU A 50 -14.66 -24.85 4.96
C GLU A 50 -13.88 -23.65 4.41
N TRP A 51 -13.47 -22.72 5.28
CA TRP A 51 -12.62 -21.57 4.90
C TRP A 51 -11.21 -22.00 4.51
N ILE A 52 -10.68 -23.08 5.08
CA ILE A 52 -9.33 -23.56 4.76
C ILE A 52 -9.30 -24.21 3.37
N ILE A 53 -10.30 -25.03 3.02
CA ILE A 53 -10.31 -25.78 1.76
C ILE A 53 -10.70 -24.93 0.55
N ASN A 54 -11.49 -23.87 0.76
CA ASN A 54 -12.00 -23.03 -0.33
C ASN A 54 -11.10 -21.83 -0.65
N GLN A 55 -9.99 -21.64 0.08
CA GLN A 55 -9.09 -20.50 -0.14
C GLN A 55 -7.69 -20.94 -0.60
N PRO A 56 -7.05 -20.18 -1.52
CA PRO A 56 -5.68 -20.49 -1.94
C PRO A 56 -4.70 -20.46 -0.76
N VAL A 57 -3.84 -21.47 -0.64
CA VAL A 57 -2.85 -21.58 0.44
C VAL A 57 -1.95 -20.35 0.55
N GLY A 58 -1.63 -19.70 -0.59
CA GLY A 58 -0.86 -18.46 -0.61
C GLY A 58 -1.56 -17.32 0.13
N ILE A 59 -2.88 -17.19 -0.01
CA ILE A 59 -3.68 -16.16 0.68
C ILE A 59 -3.77 -16.47 2.17
N LEU A 60 -4.02 -17.73 2.55
CA LEU A 60 -4.03 -18.16 3.95
C LEU A 60 -2.69 -17.89 4.64
N THR A 61 -1.58 -18.13 3.94
CA THR A 61 -0.23 -17.87 4.43
C THR A 61 0.07 -16.37 4.54
N GLN A 62 -0.48 -15.55 3.64
CA GLN A 62 -0.33 -14.09 3.74
C GLN A 62 -1.16 -13.54 4.91
N TRP A 63 -2.38 -14.04 5.08
CA TRP A 63 -3.26 -13.64 6.18
C TRP A 63 -2.66 -14.03 7.53
N SER A 64 -2.16 -15.27 7.70
CA SER A 64 -1.59 -15.73 8.99
C SER A 64 -0.43 -14.87 9.50
N LYS A 65 0.30 -14.23 8.58
CA LYS A 65 1.43 -13.33 8.86
C LYS A 65 1.00 -11.89 9.11
N SER A 66 -0.26 -11.55 8.80
CA SER A 66 -0.78 -10.20 8.89
C SER A 66 -1.09 -9.78 10.33
N LYS A 67 -1.19 -8.46 10.54
CA LYS A 67 -1.71 -7.94 11.81
C LYS A 67 -3.17 -8.34 12.02
N HIS A 68 -3.98 -8.42 10.96
CA HIS A 68 -5.37 -8.84 11.06
C HIS A 68 -5.52 -10.22 11.72
N ALA A 69 -4.71 -11.21 11.31
CA ALA A 69 -4.74 -12.52 11.95
C ALA A 69 -4.37 -12.45 13.43
N ARG A 70 -3.32 -11.69 13.79
CA ARG A 70 -2.89 -11.53 15.19
C ARG A 70 -3.94 -10.85 16.07
N GLU A 71 -4.73 -9.94 15.50
CA GLU A 71 -5.84 -9.27 16.17
C GLU A 71 -7.16 -10.06 16.08
N GLY A 72 -7.13 -11.30 15.55
CA GLY A 72 -8.31 -12.17 15.45
C GLY A 72 -9.32 -11.79 14.36
N VAL A 73 -8.95 -10.91 13.42
CA VAL A 73 -9.80 -10.54 12.28
C VAL A 73 -9.72 -11.64 11.21
N THR A 74 -10.76 -12.47 11.18
CA THR A 74 -10.91 -13.61 10.26
C THR A 74 -11.42 -13.17 8.88
N CYS A 75 -11.31 -14.06 7.89
CA CYS A 75 -11.64 -13.78 6.49
C CYS A 75 -13.09 -13.27 6.30
N ASN A 76 -14.03 -13.86 7.05
CA ASN A 76 -15.46 -13.53 6.97
C ASN A 76 -15.82 -12.13 7.46
N VAL A 77 -14.96 -11.50 8.28
CA VAL A 77 -15.17 -10.11 8.72
C VAL A 77 -15.16 -9.15 7.52
N CYS A 78 -14.35 -9.46 6.51
CA CYS A 78 -14.23 -8.63 5.31
C CYS A 78 -15.03 -9.18 4.12
N HIS A 79 -15.08 -10.50 3.96
CA HIS A 79 -15.59 -11.15 2.76
C HIS A 79 -17.01 -11.75 2.92
N GLY A 80 -17.68 -11.47 4.04
CA GLY A 80 -18.97 -12.08 4.35
C GLY A 80 -18.85 -13.52 4.85
N PRO A 81 -19.96 -14.16 5.23
CA PRO A 81 -19.94 -15.44 5.94
C PRO A 81 -19.65 -16.65 5.03
N ASP A 82 -19.87 -16.54 3.72
CA ASP A 82 -19.84 -17.65 2.77
C ASP A 82 -18.46 -17.75 2.05
N PRO A 83 -17.63 -18.77 2.33
CA PRO A 83 -16.32 -18.93 1.71
C PRO A 83 -16.37 -19.27 0.22
N GLN A 84 -17.52 -19.69 -0.32
CA GLN A 84 -17.71 -20.00 -1.74
C GLN A 84 -18.27 -18.81 -2.52
N ASN A 85 -18.87 -17.84 -1.84
CA ASN A 85 -19.43 -16.62 -2.42
C ASN A 85 -18.88 -15.37 -1.72
N LEU A 86 -17.58 -15.15 -1.89
CA LEU A 86 -16.88 -14.06 -1.23
C LEU A 86 -17.37 -12.69 -1.72
N GLU A 87 -17.71 -11.84 -0.77
CA GLU A 87 -17.94 -10.43 -1.04
C GLU A 87 -16.60 -9.70 -1.23
N LYS A 88 -16.59 -8.70 -2.10
CA LYS A 88 -15.43 -7.83 -2.27
C LYS A 88 -15.51 -6.70 -1.24
N PRO A 89 -14.53 -6.58 -0.32
CA PRO A 89 -14.53 -5.51 0.66
C PRO A 89 -14.47 -4.15 -0.02
N THR A 90 -15.25 -3.20 0.50
CA THR A 90 -15.23 -1.79 0.06
C THR A 90 -14.50 -0.92 1.09
N LEU A 91 -14.33 0.37 0.80
CA LEU A 91 -13.83 1.30 1.81
C LEU A 91 -14.66 1.27 3.10
N THR A 92 -15.98 1.12 2.98
CA THR A 92 -16.89 1.03 4.12
C THR A 92 -16.59 -0.18 5.01
N THR A 93 -16.25 -1.32 4.40
CA THR A 93 -15.83 -2.52 5.15
C THR A 93 -14.61 -2.23 6.01
N CYS A 94 -13.62 -1.52 5.47
CA CYS A 94 -12.43 -1.11 6.23
C CYS A 94 -12.75 -0.03 7.27
N GLY A 95 -13.61 0.92 6.91
CA GLY A 95 -14.01 2.07 7.74
C GLY A 95 -14.77 1.68 9.01
N ALA A 96 -15.35 0.48 9.08
CA ALA A 96 -15.96 -0.05 10.29
C ALA A 96 -14.98 -0.09 11.48
N CYS A 97 -13.68 -0.31 11.22
CA CYS A 97 -12.62 -0.29 12.23
C CYS A 97 -11.60 0.85 12.02
N HIS A 98 -11.41 1.29 10.77
CA HIS A 98 -10.42 2.30 10.37
C HIS A 98 -11.09 3.60 9.91
N ALA A 99 -12.01 4.13 10.72
CA ALA A 99 -12.86 5.26 10.36
C ALA A 99 -12.08 6.50 9.91
N GLN A 100 -11.01 6.85 10.63
CA GLN A 100 -10.17 8.01 10.29
C GLN A 100 -9.48 7.81 8.93
N GLN A 101 -8.87 6.65 8.69
CA GLN A 101 -8.18 6.39 7.42
C GLN A 101 -9.17 6.32 6.25
N ALA A 102 -10.38 5.81 6.49
CA ALA A 102 -11.44 5.80 5.49
C ALA A 102 -11.87 7.22 5.12
N GLU A 103 -12.04 8.11 6.11
CA GLU A 103 -12.37 9.52 5.87
C GLU A 103 -11.24 10.27 5.12
N GLU A 104 -10.00 10.11 5.57
CA GLU A 104 -8.82 10.70 4.92
C GLU A 104 -8.68 10.21 3.47
N PHE A 105 -8.88 8.91 3.23
CA PHE A 105 -8.87 8.35 1.88
C PHE A 105 -10.02 8.91 1.04
N ALA A 106 -11.24 9.01 1.59
CA ALA A 106 -12.40 9.53 0.88
C ALA A 106 -12.20 10.98 0.41
N MET A 107 -11.45 11.79 1.18
CA MET A 107 -11.08 13.17 0.82
C MET A 107 -9.82 13.27 -0.06
N SER A 108 -9.11 12.16 -0.28
CA SER A 108 -7.86 12.17 -1.04
C SER A 108 -8.10 12.35 -2.55
N THR A 109 -7.09 12.84 -3.25
CA THR A 109 -7.10 12.91 -4.71
C THR A 109 -7.31 11.54 -5.37
N HIS A 110 -6.86 10.45 -4.72
CA HIS A 110 -7.07 9.08 -5.18
C HIS A 110 -8.56 8.70 -5.18
N SER A 111 -9.30 9.08 -4.14
CA SER A 111 -10.76 8.91 -4.08
C SER A 111 -11.47 9.78 -5.12
N THR A 112 -11.11 11.06 -5.24
CA THR A 112 -11.74 11.95 -6.25
C THR A 112 -11.41 11.54 -7.69
N ALA A 113 -10.25 10.93 -7.92
CA ALA A 113 -9.86 10.39 -9.22
C ALA A 113 -10.75 9.21 -9.63
N ILE A 114 -11.34 8.46 -8.70
CA ILE A 114 -12.35 7.44 -9.00
C ILE A 114 -13.58 8.09 -9.62
N VAL A 115 -14.15 9.14 -9.00
CA VAL A 115 -15.31 9.85 -9.55
C VAL A 115 -14.99 10.42 -10.94
N HIS A 116 -13.80 11.00 -11.11
CA HIS A 116 -13.38 11.53 -12.41
C HIS A 116 -13.22 10.43 -13.47
N ALA A 117 -12.54 9.33 -13.14
CA ALA A 117 -12.30 8.21 -14.05
C ALA A 117 -13.58 7.40 -14.35
N MET A 118 -14.53 7.31 -13.41
CA MET A 118 -15.83 6.65 -13.60
C MET A 118 -16.85 7.54 -14.32
N SER A 119 -16.65 8.86 -14.34
CA SER A 119 -17.58 9.80 -14.98
C SER A 119 -17.39 9.95 -16.50
N LYS A 120 -16.35 9.32 -17.08
CA LYS A 120 -16.00 9.54 -18.49
C LYS A 120 -15.43 8.28 -19.14
N ASP A 121 -15.96 7.94 -20.31
CA ASP A 121 -15.42 6.89 -21.18
C ASP A 121 -14.14 7.36 -21.91
N SER A 122 -13.97 8.68 -22.08
CA SER A 122 -12.80 9.28 -22.72
C SER A 122 -12.49 10.70 -22.20
N ALA A 123 -11.28 11.18 -22.47
CA ALA A 123 -10.85 12.56 -22.25
C ALA A 123 -10.08 13.09 -23.46
N ILE A 124 -9.97 14.42 -23.61
CA ILE A 124 -9.09 15.03 -24.62
C ILE A 124 -7.75 15.38 -23.97
N TYR A 125 -6.66 14.78 -24.46
CA TYR A 125 -5.29 15.08 -24.05
C TYR A 125 -4.48 15.53 -25.27
N ASN A 126 -3.92 16.75 -25.23
CA ASN A 126 -3.21 17.36 -26.37
C ASN A 126 -3.99 17.36 -27.69
N GLY A 127 -5.31 17.58 -27.63
CA GLY A 127 -6.18 17.60 -28.80
C GLY A 127 -6.51 16.23 -29.39
N VAL A 128 -6.11 15.14 -28.71
CA VAL A 128 -6.43 13.77 -29.09
C VAL A 128 -7.37 13.17 -28.05
N GLU A 129 -8.44 12.53 -28.52
CA GLU A 129 -9.31 11.74 -27.66
C GLU A 129 -8.56 10.50 -27.17
N VAL A 130 -8.38 10.42 -25.87
CA VAL A 130 -7.84 9.26 -25.17
C VAL A 130 -8.99 8.58 -24.44
N GLU A 131 -9.29 7.36 -24.84
CA GLU A 131 -10.20 6.50 -24.10
C GLU A 131 -9.60 6.24 -22.71
N TYR A 132 -10.42 6.34 -21.66
CA TYR A 132 -10.02 5.84 -20.35
C TYR A 132 -9.97 4.32 -20.43
N LYS A 133 -8.86 3.78 -20.92
CA LYS A 133 -8.57 2.35 -20.78
C LYS A 133 -8.42 2.09 -19.30
N TRP A 134 -9.49 1.60 -18.69
CA TRP A 134 -9.45 0.90 -17.42
C TRP A 134 -8.24 -0.03 -17.48
N GLN A 135 -7.16 0.30 -16.78
CA GLN A 135 -5.98 -0.56 -16.75
C GLN A 135 -6.25 -1.85 -15.96
N SER A 136 -7.51 -2.27 -15.82
CA SER A 136 -7.87 -3.64 -15.52
C SER A 136 -7.37 -4.52 -16.66
N TYR A 137 -6.12 -4.93 -16.56
CA TYR A 137 -5.72 -6.13 -17.26
C TYR A 137 -6.47 -7.28 -16.58
N PRO A 138 -7.35 -8.01 -17.29
CA PRO A 138 -8.02 -9.18 -16.71
C PRO A 138 -7.00 -10.24 -16.23
N GLU A 139 -5.76 -10.16 -16.71
CA GLU A 139 -4.64 -11.01 -16.30
C GLU A 139 -3.32 -10.23 -16.16
N GLY A 140 -2.67 -10.37 -15.01
CA GLY A 140 -1.32 -9.90 -14.77
C GLY A 140 -0.97 -9.85 -13.29
N GLY A 141 0.15 -10.47 -12.93
CA GLY A 141 0.67 -10.50 -11.57
C GLY A 141 1.10 -9.12 -11.04
N PRO A 142 1.96 -9.07 -10.01
CA PRO A 142 2.27 -7.87 -9.20
C PRO A 142 2.86 -6.67 -9.97
N ASP A 143 3.06 -6.77 -11.28
CA ASP A 143 3.58 -5.69 -12.14
C ASP A 143 2.50 -5.08 -13.06
N LYS A 144 1.24 -5.57 -12.99
CA LYS A 144 0.09 -5.05 -13.77
C LYS A 144 -0.99 -4.42 -12.88
N TRP A 145 -0.58 -3.50 -12.00
CA TRP A 145 -1.50 -2.74 -11.15
C TRP A 145 -2.19 -1.63 -11.94
N GLY A 146 -3.36 -1.89 -12.52
CA GLY A 146 -4.24 -0.82 -12.96
C GLY A 146 -5.20 -0.34 -11.88
N CYS A 147 -5.91 0.75 -12.20
CA CYS A 147 -6.89 1.39 -11.32
C CYS A 147 -7.82 0.36 -10.67
N ALA A 148 -8.40 -0.59 -11.40
CA ALA A 148 -9.34 -1.57 -10.84
C ALA A 148 -8.79 -2.43 -9.67
N ASN A 149 -7.47 -2.65 -9.58
CA ASN A 149 -6.85 -3.44 -8.52
C ASN A 149 -6.88 -2.74 -7.15
N CYS A 150 -6.80 -1.41 -7.12
CA CYS A 150 -6.94 -0.61 -5.90
C CYS A 150 -8.34 0.04 -5.77
N HIS A 151 -8.98 0.38 -6.89
CA HIS A 151 -10.22 1.17 -6.94
C HIS A 151 -11.48 0.38 -6.59
N SER A 152 -11.34 -0.91 -6.28
CA SER A 152 -12.42 -1.68 -5.66
C SER A 152 -12.58 -1.40 -4.16
N VAL A 153 -11.65 -0.64 -3.58
CA VAL A 153 -11.71 -0.07 -2.22
C VAL A 153 -12.13 1.41 -2.29
N GLY A 154 -12.86 1.79 -3.34
CA GLY A 154 -13.35 3.15 -3.55
C GLY A 154 -14.64 3.46 -2.77
N VAL A 155 -14.97 4.75 -2.68
CA VAL A 155 -16.33 5.19 -2.32
C VAL A 155 -17.18 5.13 -3.59
N ILE A 156 -18.09 4.16 -3.68
CA ILE A 156 -19.16 4.16 -4.67
C ILE A 156 -20.44 4.46 -3.88
N ASN A 157 -20.95 5.68 -4.02
CA ASN A 157 -22.23 6.09 -3.45
C ASN A 157 -23.38 5.66 -4.37
#